data_AF-A0A382YEP2-F1
#
_entry.id   AF-A0A382YEP2-F1
#
_cell.length_a   1.000
_cell.length_b   1.000
_cell.length_c   1.000
_cell.angle_alpha   90.00
_cell.angle_beta   90.00
_cell.angle_gamma   90.00
#
_symmetry.space_group_name_H-M   'P 1'
#
loop_
_entity.id
_entity.type
_entity.pdbx_description
1 polymer ?
#
loop_
_entity_poly.entity_id
_entity_poly.type
_entity_poly.pdbx_seq_one_letter_code
_entity_poly.pdbx_strand_id
1 'polypeptide(L)'
;VALTALLAPILFTAEPTSMHPIDRLKGPSSAFWFGTDMYGRDIYSRTVFGCRISLAVGFSVSILSIFIGLIVGLVAGYFRWLDAIVMRIMDGIMAIPGILLAIAMLALAGASLQTVILAITIPEIPRVVRLVRGIVLGLREEAYVESAISLGTRTPQILIRHILPNIVAPLIVQGTYVCA
;
A
#
# COMPACT_ATOMS: atom_id res chain seq x y z
N VAL A 1 -4.72 17.09 -5.05
CA VAL A 1 -3.68 16.34 -4.32
C VAL A 1 -2.46 16.02 -5.18
N ALA A 2 -2.60 15.33 -6.31
CA ALA A 2 -1.45 15.02 -7.19
C ALA A 2 -0.77 16.29 -7.75
N LEU A 3 -1.55 17.21 -8.33
CA LEU A 3 -1.07 18.50 -8.82
C LEU A 3 -0.44 19.37 -7.71
N THR A 4 -1.04 19.40 -6.52
CA THR A 4 -0.54 20.18 -5.37
C THR A 4 0.76 19.61 -4.82
N ALA A 5 0.92 18.29 -4.81
CA ALA A 5 2.17 17.64 -4.43
C ALA A 5 3.30 17.91 -5.43
N LEU A 6 3.01 17.88 -6.73
CA LEU A 6 4.01 18.03 -7.79
C LEU A 6 4.47 19.50 -7.92
N LEU A 7 3.55 20.44 -7.75
CA LEU A 7 3.81 21.89 -7.79
C LEU A 7 4.16 22.48 -6.42
N ALA A 8 4.33 21.65 -5.37
CA ALA A 8 4.61 22.10 -4.02
C ALA A 8 5.69 23.20 -3.93
N PRO A 9 6.90 23.07 -4.51
CA PRO A 9 7.93 24.11 -4.40
C PRO A 9 7.60 25.43 -5.13
N ILE A 10 6.59 25.43 -6.01
CA ILE A 10 6.19 26.58 -6.83
C ILE A 10 4.96 27.29 -6.23
N LEU A 11 4.22 26.61 -5.34
CA LEU A 11 2.96 27.08 -4.77
C LEU A 11 3.14 27.94 -3.50
N PHE A 12 4.03 28.94 -3.54
CA PHE A 12 4.24 29.89 -2.43
C PHE A 12 4.51 29.22 -1.07
N THR A 13 5.31 28.16 -1.07
CA THR A 13 5.65 27.43 0.16
C THR A 13 6.95 27.94 0.79
N ALA A 14 6.94 28.15 2.10
CA ALA A 14 8.15 28.31 2.90
C ALA A 14 8.72 26.94 3.31
N GLU A 15 9.90 26.91 3.95
CA GLU A 15 10.44 25.67 4.51
C GLU A 15 9.43 25.06 5.53
N PRO A 16 8.92 23.83 5.30
CA PRO A 16 7.85 23.26 6.15
C PRO A 16 8.27 23.02 7.60
N THR A 17 9.58 23.00 7.83
CA THR A 17 10.21 22.75 9.13
C THR A 17 10.67 24.03 9.83
N SER A 18 10.61 25.20 9.17
CA SER A 18 11.05 26.45 9.78
C SER A 18 10.13 26.82 10.95
N MET A 19 10.72 27.01 12.12
CA MET A 19 9.98 27.35 13.34
C MET A 19 10.05 28.87 13.58
N HIS A 20 8.90 29.49 13.79
CA HIS A 20 8.79 30.88 14.23
C HIS A 20 8.10 30.95 15.61
N PRO A 21 8.85 30.80 16.72
CA PRO A 21 8.27 30.72 18.06
C PRO A 21 7.44 31.94 18.50
N ILE A 22 7.67 33.10 17.87
CA ILE A 22 6.92 34.34 18.12
C ILE A 22 5.51 34.27 17.51
N ASP A 23 5.35 33.51 16.44
CA ASP A 23 4.12 33.40 15.66
C ASP A 23 3.32 32.15 15.98
N ARG A 24 3.40 31.60 17.21
CA ARG A 24 2.67 30.39 17.62
C ARG A 24 1.16 30.59 17.69
N LEU A 25 0.39 29.57 17.27
CA LEU A 25 -1.08 29.51 17.40
C LEU A 25 -1.81 30.73 16.79
N LYS A 26 -1.26 31.30 15.71
CA LYS A 26 -1.90 32.42 15.00
C LYS A 26 -2.90 31.87 13.99
N GLY A 27 -4.03 32.55 13.87
CA GLY A 27 -5.04 32.25 12.85
C GLY A 27 -4.58 32.61 11.43
N PRO A 28 -5.42 32.30 10.42
CA PRO A 28 -5.16 32.65 9.03
C PRO A 28 -4.83 34.14 8.83
N SER A 29 -3.77 34.43 8.08
CA SER A 29 -3.34 35.79 7.76
C SER A 29 -2.68 35.86 6.38
N SER A 30 -2.44 37.06 5.85
CA SER A 30 -1.74 37.23 4.56
C SER A 30 -0.31 36.65 4.56
N ALA A 31 0.33 36.59 5.74
CA ALA A 31 1.65 35.99 5.94
C ALA A 31 1.58 34.46 6.15
N PHE A 32 0.52 33.96 6.79
CA PHE A 32 0.28 32.54 7.03
C PHE A 32 -1.12 32.15 6.59
N TRP A 33 -1.27 31.67 5.35
CA TRP A 33 -2.59 31.48 4.73
C TRP A 33 -3.50 30.54 5.53
N PHE A 34 -2.94 29.49 6.14
CA PHE A 34 -3.68 28.55 7.00
C PHE A 34 -3.38 28.74 8.49
N GLY A 35 -2.65 29.81 8.86
CA GLY A 35 -2.18 30.03 10.22
C GLY A 35 -0.97 29.18 10.58
N THR A 36 -0.66 29.13 11.88
CA THR A 36 0.54 28.47 12.42
C THR A 36 0.21 27.44 13.49
N ASP A 37 1.06 26.42 13.61
CA ASP A 37 0.91 25.38 14.63
C ASP A 37 1.49 25.78 16.00
N MET A 38 1.46 24.85 16.96
CA MET A 38 2.00 25.06 18.32
C MET A 38 3.51 25.35 18.37
N TYR A 39 4.23 25.13 17.27
CA TYR A 39 5.66 25.45 17.11
C TYR A 39 5.88 26.66 16.21
N GLY A 40 4.82 27.32 15.75
CA GLY A 40 4.89 28.49 14.89
C GLY A 40 5.29 28.15 13.45
N ARG A 41 5.04 26.91 13.01
CA ARG A 41 5.30 26.47 11.63
C ARG A 41 4.11 26.80 10.75
N ASP A 42 4.35 27.20 9.50
CA ASP A 42 3.30 27.48 8.53
C ASP A 42 2.51 26.20 8.17
N ILE A 43 1.21 26.20 8.47
CA ILE A 43 0.34 25.05 8.21
C ILE A 43 0.16 24.85 6.71
N TYR A 44 0.10 25.92 5.91
CA TYR A 44 -0.10 25.82 4.47
C TYR A 44 1.05 25.06 3.80
N SER A 45 2.29 25.49 4.04
CA SER A 45 3.48 24.81 3.53
C SER A 45 3.56 23.35 4.00
N ARG A 46 3.22 23.06 5.26
CA ARG A 46 3.18 21.68 5.79
C ARG A 46 2.13 20.81 5.11
N THR A 47 0.95 21.33 4.81
CA THR A 47 -0.10 20.59 4.10
C THR A 47 0.33 20.28 2.66
N VAL A 48 0.87 21.27 1.94
CA VAL A 48 1.28 21.12 0.55
C VAL A 48 2.44 20.13 0.40
N PHE A 49 3.48 20.23 1.24
CA PHE A 49 4.56 19.25 1.27
C PHE A 49 4.10 17.88 1.80
N GLY A 50 3.15 17.88 2.75
CA GLY A 50 2.52 16.66 3.26
C GLY A 50 1.87 15.83 2.15
N CYS A 51 1.24 16.47 1.15
CA CYS A 51 0.68 15.77 -0.01
C CYS A 51 1.71 14.91 -0.75
N ARG A 52 2.98 15.35 -0.84
CA ARG A 52 4.05 14.56 -1.50
C ARG A 52 4.37 13.29 -0.71
N ILE A 53 4.46 13.44 0.61
CA ILE A 53 4.73 12.31 1.51
C ILE A 53 3.57 11.32 1.46
N SER A 54 2.32 11.80 1.55
CA SER A 54 1.12 10.95 1.47
C SER A 54 1.06 10.16 0.16
N LEU A 55 1.34 10.80 -0.98
CA LEU A 55 1.38 10.10 -2.28
C LEU A 55 2.50 9.06 -2.31
N ALA A 56 3.72 9.41 -1.87
CA ALA A 56 4.83 8.47 -1.83
C ALA A 56 4.52 7.24 -0.98
N VAL A 57 3.90 7.44 0.20
CA VAL A 57 3.47 6.34 1.08
C VAL A 57 2.39 5.51 0.40
N GLY A 58 1.29 6.12 -0.08
CA GLY A 58 0.18 5.39 -0.69
C GLY A 58 0.60 4.55 -1.90
N PHE A 59 1.41 5.12 -2.80
CA PHE A 59 1.97 4.37 -3.93
C PHE A 59 2.90 3.25 -3.49
N SER A 60 3.81 3.50 -2.55
CA SER A 60 4.77 2.48 -2.10
C SER A 60 4.06 1.30 -1.44
N VAL A 61 3.10 1.59 -0.54
CA VAL A 61 2.29 0.57 0.13
C VAL A 61 1.49 -0.23 -0.90
N SER A 62 0.80 0.43 -1.82
CA SER A 62 0.00 -0.23 -2.85
C SER A 62 0.84 -1.17 -3.71
N ILE A 63 2.00 -0.71 -4.20
CA ILE A 63 2.90 -1.53 -5.01
C ILE A 63 3.44 -2.72 -4.21
N LEU A 64 3.91 -2.50 -2.99
CA LEU A 64 4.49 -3.57 -2.15
C LEU A 64 3.43 -4.62 -1.77
N SER A 65 2.26 -4.20 -1.31
CA SER A 65 1.18 -5.11 -0.91
C SER A 65 0.65 -5.90 -2.10
N ILE A 66 0.47 -5.26 -3.27
CA ILE A 66 0.06 -5.95 -4.50
C ILE A 66 1.13 -6.95 -4.93
N PHE A 67 2.39 -6.54 -5.01
CA PHE A 67 3.47 -7.38 -5.51
C PHE A 67 3.67 -8.62 -4.64
N ILE A 68 3.77 -8.42 -3.32
CA ILE A 68 3.94 -9.53 -2.37
C ILE A 68 2.67 -10.40 -2.37
N GLY A 69 1.49 -9.78 -2.30
CA GLY A 69 0.22 -10.50 -2.26
C GLY A 69 -0.08 -11.30 -3.52
N LEU A 70 0.32 -10.79 -4.69
CA LEU A 70 0.24 -11.49 -5.96
C LEU A 70 1.11 -12.74 -5.96
N ILE A 71 2.39 -12.63 -5.61
CA ILE A 71 3.31 -13.77 -5.60
C ILE A 71 2.82 -14.84 -4.62
N VAL A 72 2.52 -14.43 -3.38
CA VAL A 72 2.09 -15.34 -2.33
C VAL A 72 0.73 -15.96 -2.65
N GLY A 73 -0.24 -15.16 -3.13
CA GLY A 73 -1.57 -15.63 -3.49
C GLY A 73 -1.58 -16.56 -4.71
N LEU A 74 -0.72 -16.30 -5.70
CA LEU A 74 -0.57 -17.16 -6.87
C LEU A 74 -0.01 -18.54 -6.49
N VAL A 75 1.02 -18.55 -5.64
CA VAL A 75 1.63 -19.78 -5.14
C VAL A 75 0.65 -20.55 -4.25
N ALA A 76 -0.03 -19.88 -3.31
CA ALA A 76 -0.99 -20.51 -2.42
C ALA A 76 -2.25 -21.03 -3.15
N GLY A 77 -2.72 -20.31 -4.16
CA GLY A 77 -3.88 -20.72 -4.96
C GLY A 77 -3.59 -21.89 -5.90
N TYR A 78 -2.36 -21.97 -6.43
CA TYR A 78 -1.96 -23.04 -7.36
C TYR A 78 -1.52 -24.31 -6.62
N PHE A 79 -0.68 -24.20 -5.59
CA PHE A 79 -0.13 -25.34 -4.85
C PHE A 79 -0.94 -25.66 -3.60
N ARG A 80 -1.84 -26.66 -3.70
CA ARG A 80 -2.75 -27.06 -2.60
C ARG A 80 -2.07 -27.36 -1.26
N TRP A 81 -0.84 -27.89 -1.25
CA TRP A 81 -0.15 -28.18 0.01
C TRP A 81 0.39 -26.93 0.72
N LEU A 82 0.67 -25.85 -0.04
CA LEU A 82 1.11 -24.56 0.54
C LEU A 82 -0.08 -23.73 1.02
N ASP A 83 -1.26 -23.96 0.45
CA ASP A 83 -2.47 -23.21 0.75
C ASP A 83 -2.74 -23.11 2.26
N ALA A 84 -2.84 -24.26 2.94
CA ALA A 84 -3.15 -24.30 4.37
C ALA A 84 -2.12 -23.55 5.22
N ILE A 85 -0.83 -23.67 4.90
CA ILE A 85 0.27 -23.04 5.65
C ILE A 85 0.24 -21.53 5.43
N VAL A 86 0.15 -21.08 4.17
CA VAL A 86 0.13 -19.66 3.83
C VAL A 86 -1.09 -18.99 4.43
N MET A 87 -2.27 -19.60 4.29
CA MET A 87 -3.50 -19.06 4.85
C MET A 87 -3.45 -18.98 6.37
N ARG A 88 -2.83 -19.94 7.05
CA ARG A 88 -2.64 -19.87 8.51
C ARG A 88 -1.77 -18.69 8.94
N ILE A 89 -0.71 -18.39 8.19
CA ILE A 89 0.13 -17.21 8.44
C ILE A 89 -0.68 -15.93 8.18
N MET A 90 -1.41 -15.86 7.08
CA MET A 90 -2.25 -14.70 6.75
C MET A 90 -3.33 -14.45 7.81
N ASP A 91 -3.96 -15.51 8.31
CA ASP A 91 -4.94 -15.44 9.41
C ASP A 91 -4.29 -14.92 10.70
N GLY A 92 -3.06 -15.34 10.99
CA GLY A 92 -2.28 -14.84 12.12
C GLY A 92 -1.99 -13.34 12.04
N ILE A 93 -1.66 -12.83 10.84
CA ILE A 93 -1.46 -11.39 10.61
C ILE A 93 -2.79 -10.64 10.79
N MET A 94 -3.88 -11.15 10.23
CA MET A 94 -5.21 -10.51 10.33
C MET A 94 -5.82 -10.55 11.73
N ALA A 95 -5.33 -11.43 12.62
CA ALA A 95 -5.77 -11.47 14.01
C ALA A 95 -5.36 -10.20 14.79
N ILE A 96 -4.30 -9.51 14.34
CA ILE A 96 -3.83 -8.27 14.96
C ILE A 96 -4.51 -7.09 14.27
N PRO A 97 -5.20 -6.19 15.00
CA PRO A 97 -5.70 -4.95 14.43
C PRO A 97 -4.58 -4.15 13.78
N GLY A 98 -4.73 -3.79 12.49
CA GLY A 98 -3.66 -3.16 11.71
C GLY A 98 -3.11 -1.87 12.32
N ILE A 99 -3.96 -1.07 12.97
CA ILE A 99 -3.54 0.15 13.66
C ILE A 99 -2.63 -0.15 14.86
N LEU A 100 -2.91 -1.22 15.60
CA LEU A 100 -2.09 -1.63 16.74
C LEU A 100 -0.72 -2.13 16.26
N LEU A 101 -0.71 -2.93 15.19
CA LEU A 101 0.55 -3.37 14.58
C LEU A 101 1.39 -2.18 14.12
N ALA A 102 0.77 -1.18 13.49
CA ALA A 102 1.45 0.00 13.02
C ALA A 102 2.06 0.83 14.16
N ILE A 103 1.32 1.06 15.24
CA ILE A 103 1.80 1.78 16.42
C ILE A 103 2.95 1.00 17.09
N ALA A 104 2.82 -0.33 17.23
CA ALA A 104 3.87 -1.17 17.80
C ALA A 104 5.17 -1.11 16.97
N MET A 105 5.06 -1.20 15.64
CA MET A 105 6.22 -1.07 14.75
C MET A 105 6.89 0.29 14.85
N LEU A 106 6.09 1.36 14.92
CA LEU A 106 6.61 2.73 15.06
C LEU A 106 7.32 2.93 16.40
N ALA A 107 6.80 2.34 17.48
CA ALA A 107 7.41 2.40 18.80
C ALA A 107 8.73 1.62 18.89
N LEU A 108 8.83 0.49 18.19
CA LEU A 108 10.03 -0.38 18.22
C LEU A 108 11.14 0.10 17.28
N ALA A 109 10.80 0.48 16.05
CA ALA A 109 11.76 0.82 15.01
C ALA A 109 11.99 2.33 14.84
N GLY A 110 11.21 3.15 15.53
CA GLY A 110 11.26 4.61 15.45
C GLY A 110 10.48 5.20 14.29
N ALA A 111 10.22 6.50 14.36
CA ALA A 111 9.44 7.24 13.38
C ALA A 111 10.26 7.60 12.14
N SER A 112 10.11 6.80 11.08
CA SER A 112 10.73 7.03 9.78
C SER A 112 9.71 6.76 8.67
N LEU A 113 9.96 7.31 7.48
CA LEU A 113 9.11 7.05 6.32
C LEU A 113 9.05 5.55 5.98
N GLN A 114 10.17 4.84 6.10
CA GLN A 114 10.27 3.41 5.81
C GLN A 114 9.47 2.56 6.80
N THR A 115 9.56 2.88 8.09
CA THR A 115 8.82 2.17 9.14
C THR A 115 7.31 2.37 8.99
N VAL A 116 6.87 3.56 8.58
CA VAL A 116 5.46 3.82 8.25
C VAL A 116 5.00 2.99 7.04
N ILE A 117 5.79 2.96 5.96
CA ILE A 117 5.44 2.17 4.77
C ILE A 117 5.31 0.69 5.13
N LEU A 118 6.27 0.11 5.84
CA LEU A 118 6.23 -1.30 6.25
C LEU A 118 5.06 -1.59 7.21
N ALA A 119 4.83 -0.71 8.17
CA ALA A 119 3.73 -0.81 9.14
C ALA A 119 2.35 -0.90 8.49
N ILE A 120 2.14 -0.17 7.39
CA ILE A 120 0.86 -0.20 6.65
C ILE A 120 0.82 -1.36 5.65
N THR A 121 1.96 -1.69 5.03
CA THR A 121 2.04 -2.76 4.02
C THR A 121 1.68 -4.12 4.59
N ILE A 122 2.20 -4.47 5.78
CA ILE A 122 2.07 -5.82 6.36
C ILE A 122 0.60 -6.22 6.58
N PRO A 123 -0.25 -5.41 7.22
CA PRO A 123 -1.69 -5.69 7.36
C PRO A 123 -2.44 -5.85 6.03
N GLU A 124 -2.01 -5.18 4.96
CA GLU A 124 -2.69 -5.22 3.66
C GLU A 124 -2.33 -6.47 2.83
N ILE A 125 -1.18 -7.09 3.07
CA ILE A 125 -0.74 -8.30 2.34
C ILE A 125 -1.79 -9.42 2.39
N PRO A 126 -2.32 -9.86 3.56
CA PRO A 126 -3.33 -10.91 3.63
C PRO A 126 -4.55 -10.67 2.75
N ARG A 127 -4.98 -9.42 2.64
CA ARG A 127 -6.18 -9.06 1.87
C ARG A 127 -5.95 -9.24 0.38
N VAL A 128 -4.79 -8.84 -0.14
CA VAL A 128 -4.38 -9.09 -1.52
C VAL A 128 -4.18 -10.59 -1.76
N VAL A 129 -3.50 -11.30 -0.85
CA VAL A 129 -3.25 -12.76 -0.96
C VAL A 129 -4.56 -13.52 -1.11
N ARG A 130 -5.55 -13.23 -0.26
CA ARG A 130 -6.86 -13.88 -0.28
C ARG A 130 -7.63 -13.63 -1.58
N LEU A 131 -7.58 -12.39 -2.09
CA LEU A 131 -8.21 -12.03 -3.36
C LEU A 131 -7.59 -12.82 -4.51
N VAL A 132 -6.26 -12.78 -4.64
CA VAL A 132 -5.54 -13.45 -5.72
C VAL A 132 -5.76 -14.96 -5.64
N ARG A 133 -5.64 -15.53 -4.45
CA ARG A 133 -5.91 -16.95 -4.20
C ARG A 133 -7.32 -17.34 -4.64
N GLY A 134 -8.34 -16.58 -4.26
CA GLY A 134 -9.73 -16.88 -4.60
C GLY A 134 -9.95 -16.96 -6.11
N ILE A 135 -9.34 -16.05 -6.87
CA ILE A 135 -9.41 -16.05 -8.33
C ILE A 135 -8.65 -17.25 -8.91
N VAL A 136 -7.43 -17.53 -8.43
CA VAL A 136 -6.59 -18.64 -8.91
C VAL A 136 -7.27 -20.00 -8.70
N LEU A 137 -7.97 -20.17 -7.57
CA LEU A 137 -8.72 -21.40 -7.27
C LEU A 137 -9.80 -21.68 -8.31
N GLY A 138 -10.45 -20.64 -8.85
CA GLY A 138 -11.42 -20.79 -9.95
C GLY A 138 -10.73 -21.00 -11.29
N LEU A 139 -9.75 -20.15 -11.63
CA LEU A 139 -9.06 -20.21 -12.94
C LEU A 139 -8.36 -21.54 -13.20
N ARG A 140 -7.88 -22.24 -12.16
CA ARG A 140 -7.23 -23.55 -12.37
C ARG A 140 -8.21 -24.63 -12.85
N GLU A 141 -9.50 -24.46 -12.61
CA GLU A 141 -10.56 -25.42 -12.94
C GLU A 141 -11.21 -25.08 -14.30
N GLU A 142 -10.73 -24.04 -14.98
CA GLU A 142 -11.18 -23.66 -16.32
C GLU A 142 -10.64 -24.61 -17.39
N ALA A 143 -11.48 -24.92 -18.38
CA ALA A 143 -11.19 -25.92 -19.41
C ALA A 143 -9.92 -25.61 -20.23
N TYR A 144 -9.60 -24.34 -20.45
CA TYR A 144 -8.38 -23.94 -21.17
C TYR A 144 -7.11 -24.16 -20.34
N VAL A 145 -7.20 -24.07 -19.01
CA VAL A 145 -6.07 -24.38 -18.11
C VAL A 145 -5.90 -25.89 -18.00
N GLU A 146 -6.99 -26.63 -17.84
CA GLU A 146 -6.97 -28.09 -17.82
C GLU A 146 -6.37 -28.66 -19.11
N SER A 147 -6.80 -28.14 -20.27
CA SER A 147 -6.24 -28.51 -21.58
C SER A 147 -4.74 -28.23 -21.67
N ALA A 148 -4.27 -27.08 -21.16
CA ALA A 148 -2.86 -26.75 -21.16
C ALA A 148 -2.02 -27.69 -20.28
N ILE A 149 -2.59 -28.15 -19.15
CA ILE A 149 -1.98 -29.16 -18.27
C ILE A 149 -1.91 -30.52 -18.99
N SER A 150 -2.98 -30.95 -19.66
CA SER A 150 -3.01 -32.20 -20.43
C SER A 150 -1.99 -32.23 -21.57
N LEU A 151 -1.68 -31.06 -22.15
CA LEU A 151 -0.64 -30.90 -23.17
C LEU A 151 0.79 -30.87 -22.60
N GLY A 152 0.96 -30.99 -21.28
CA GLY A 152 2.27 -30.99 -20.63
C GLY A 152 2.93 -29.61 -20.51
N THR A 153 2.15 -28.52 -20.55
CA THR A 153 2.67 -27.17 -20.38
C THR A 153 3.29 -27.00 -19.00
N ARG A 154 4.47 -26.37 -18.92
CA ARG A 154 5.17 -26.17 -17.64
C ARG A 154 4.38 -25.22 -16.74
N THR A 155 4.31 -25.52 -15.43
CA THR A 155 3.62 -24.72 -14.42
C THR A 155 3.91 -23.21 -14.49
N PRO A 156 5.16 -22.72 -14.58
CA PRO A 156 5.42 -21.28 -14.64
C PRO A 156 4.82 -20.61 -15.88
N GLN A 157 4.77 -21.33 -17.00
CA GLN A 157 4.15 -20.82 -18.23
C GLN A 157 2.63 -20.73 -18.07
N ILE A 158 2.00 -21.70 -17.40
CA ILE A 158 0.56 -21.64 -17.09
C ILE A 158 0.25 -20.44 -16.20
N LEU A 159 1.03 -20.26 -15.14
CA LEU A 159 0.88 -19.16 -14.21
C LEU A 159 1.00 -17.79 -14.91
N ILE A 160 2.04 -17.57 -15.71
CA ILE A 160 2.31 -16.27 -16.33
C ILE A 160 1.40 -16.00 -17.54
N ARG A 161 1.09 -17.01 -18.36
CA ARG A 161 0.41 -16.81 -19.65
C ARG A 161 -1.10 -17.04 -19.58
N HIS A 162 -1.58 -17.90 -18.69
CA HIS A 162 -3.00 -18.27 -18.60
C HIS A 162 -3.70 -17.71 -17.36
N ILE A 163 -2.99 -17.62 -16.23
CA ILE A 163 -3.60 -17.21 -14.96
C ILE A 163 -3.37 -15.72 -14.66
N LEU A 164 -2.12 -15.25 -14.71
CA LEU A 164 -1.75 -13.88 -14.37
C LEU A 164 -2.53 -12.79 -15.13
N PRO A 165 -2.77 -12.89 -16.45
CA PRO A 165 -3.51 -11.86 -17.19
C PRO A 165 -4.95 -11.67 -16.69
N ASN A 166 -5.58 -12.74 -16.17
CA ASN A 166 -6.95 -12.70 -15.64
C ASN A 166 -7.04 -12.05 -14.25
N ILE A 167 -5.91 -11.91 -13.55
CA ILE A 167 -5.84 -11.35 -12.19
C ILE A 167 -5.57 -9.84 -12.22
N VAL A 168 -5.07 -9.30 -13.34
CA VAL A 168 -4.69 -7.89 -13.48
C VAL A 168 -5.85 -6.94 -13.18
N ALA A 169 -7.05 -7.19 -13.72
CA ALA A 169 -8.18 -6.30 -13.52
C ALA A 169 -8.62 -6.20 -12.04
N PRO A 170 -8.83 -7.31 -11.31
CA PRO A 170 -9.06 -7.26 -9.86
C PRO A 170 -7.93 -6.62 -9.06
N LEU A 171 -6.66 -6.83 -9.47
CA LEU A 171 -5.52 -6.21 -8.80
C LEU A 171 -5.47 -4.69 -8.97
N ILE A 172 -5.88 -4.15 -10.12
CA ILE A 172 -5.95 -2.70 -10.34
C ILE A 172 -6.97 -2.07 -9.39
N VAL A 173 -8.14 -2.70 -9.24
CA VAL A 173 -9.18 -2.25 -8.31
C VAL A 173 -8.66 -2.29 -6.86
N GLN A 174 -8.05 -3.41 -6.48
CA GLN A 174 -7.48 -3.57 -5.16
C GLN A 174 -6.35 -2.56 -4.89
N GLY A 175 -5.49 -2.31 -5.88
CA GLY A 175 -4.41 -1.34 -5.78
C GLY A 175 -4.90 0.09 -5.63
N THR A 176 -6.01 0.42 -6.28
CA THR A 176 -6.67 1.71 -6.12
C THR A 176 -7.21 1.87 -4.70
N TYR A 177 -7.82 0.82 -4.13
CA TYR A 177 -8.27 0.85 -2.73
C TYR A 177 -7.09 1.04 -1.76
N VAL A 178 -5.99 0.31 -1.94
CA VAL A 178 -4.83 0.38 -1.02
C VAL A 178 -4.10 1.72 -1.12
N CYS A 179 -4.15 2.37 -2.29
CA CYS A 179 -3.53 3.67 -2.50
C CYS A 179 -4.38 4.85 -1.99
N ALA A 180 -5.69 4.66 -1.82
CA ALA A 180 -6.64 5.70 -1.40
C ALA A 180 -6.58 5.95 0.11
#